data_AF-A0A392SK82-F1
#
_entry.id   AF-A0A392SK82-F1
#
_cell.length_a   1.000
_cell.length_b   1.000
_cell.length_c   1.000
_cell.angle_alpha   90.00
_cell.angle_beta   90.00
_cell.angle_gamma   90.00
#
_symmetry.space_group_name_H-M   'P 1'
#
loop_
_entity.id
_entity.type
_entity.pdbx_description
1 polymer ?
#
loop_
_entity_poly.entity_id
_entity_poly.type
_entity_poly.pdbx_seq_one_letter_code
_entity_poly.pdbx_strand_id
1 'polypeptide(L)'
;FKREFWVKYFPADVRNTKVVEFMELKQGNMIVAEYAAKFESLSVFSPYYNTAETEYDKCVKFESGLRHEVKHLIGFSEIRDFSTLVNKSRICDEDGRAKSNY
;
A
#
# COMPACT_ATOMS: atom_id res chain seq x y z
N PHE A 1 5.69 -7.08 26.39
CA PHE A 1 4.74 -5.96 26.57
C PHE A 1 3.86 -5.66 25.36
N LYS A 2 4.36 -5.26 24.17
CA LYS A 2 3.46 -5.02 23.01
C LYS A 2 2.71 -6.28 22.56
N ARG A 3 3.38 -7.43 22.37
CA ARG A 3 2.77 -8.64 21.80
C ARG A 3 1.55 -9.17 22.60
N GLU A 4 1.58 -9.12 23.94
CA GLU A 4 0.45 -9.54 24.80
C GLU A 4 -0.73 -8.56 24.76
N PHE A 5 -0.47 -7.26 24.58
CA PHE A 5 -1.53 -6.25 24.42
C PHE A 5 -2.34 -6.51 23.14
N TRP A 6 -1.64 -6.84 22.05
CA TRP A 6 -2.27 -7.18 20.78
C TRP A 6 -3.09 -8.48 20.87
N VAL A 7 -2.61 -9.51 21.56
CA VAL A 7 -3.37 -10.76 21.73
C VAL A 7 -4.59 -10.58 22.65
N LYS A 8 -4.48 -9.71 23.66
CA LYS A 8 -5.54 -9.48 24.65
C LYS A 8 -6.65 -8.53 24.17
N TYR A 9 -6.33 -7.56 23.30
CA TYR A 9 -7.27 -6.53 22.84
C TYR A 9 -7.61 -6.59 21.35
N PHE A 10 -6.79 -7.26 20.52
CA PHE A 10 -7.10 -7.56 19.12
C PHE A 10 -7.24 -9.07 18.94
N PRO A 11 -8.46 -9.60 19.16
CA PRO A 11 -8.70 -11.02 18.97
C PRO A 11 -8.35 -11.44 17.52
N ALA A 12 -8.03 -12.72 17.35
CA ALA A 12 -7.41 -13.22 16.12
C ALA A 12 -8.27 -12.99 14.87
N ASP A 13 -9.59 -12.96 15.04
CA ASP A 13 -10.58 -12.56 14.05
C ASP A 13 -10.34 -11.14 13.53
N VAL A 14 -10.19 -10.14 14.41
CA VAL A 14 -9.97 -8.74 14.01
C VAL A 14 -8.64 -8.58 13.28
N ARG A 15 -7.59 -9.28 13.72
CA ARG A 15 -6.31 -9.26 13.01
C ARG A 15 -6.42 -9.91 11.63
N ASN A 16 -7.12 -11.04 11.53
CA ASN A 16 -7.32 -11.71 10.26
C ASN A 16 -8.14 -10.84 9.30
N THR A 17 -9.18 -10.15 9.78
CA THR A 17 -9.93 -9.19 8.96
C THR A 17 -9.03 -8.08 8.43
N LYS A 18 -8.14 -7.52 9.27
CA LYS A 18 -7.19 -6.48 8.84
C LYS A 18 -6.16 -6.98 7.82
N VAL A 19 -5.70 -8.23 7.96
CA VAL A 19 -4.81 -8.86 6.98
C VAL A 19 -5.54 -9.11 5.66
N VAL A 20 -6.79 -9.57 5.69
CA VAL A 20 -7.61 -9.71 4.48
C VAL A 20 -7.84 -8.36 3.80
N GLU A 21 -8.18 -7.33 4.58
CA GLU A 21 -8.34 -5.95 4.09
C GLU A 21 -7.05 -5.44 3.43
N PHE A 22 -5.88 -5.74 4.01
CA PHE A 22 -4.59 -5.41 3.40
C PHE A 22 -4.33 -6.18 2.09
N MET A 23 -4.66 -7.47 2.06
CA MET A 23 -4.47 -8.31 0.87
C MET A 23 -5.39 -7.89 -0.27
N GLU A 24 -6.60 -7.44 0.03
CA GLU A 24 -7.57 -6.96 -0.97
C GLU A 24 -7.47 -5.47 -1.26
N LEU A 25 -6.58 -4.74 -0.56
CA LEU A 25 -6.43 -3.30 -0.72
C LEU A 25 -6.06 -2.95 -2.17
N LYS A 26 -6.90 -2.11 -2.76
CA LYS A 26 -6.73 -1.53 -4.09
C LYS A 26 -6.96 -0.03 -4.00
N GLN A 27 -6.28 0.74 -4.85
CA GLN A 27 -6.44 2.19 -4.95
C GLN A 27 -7.90 2.54 -5.30
N GLY A 28 -8.50 1.83 -6.27
CA GLY A 28 -9.87 2.13 -6.72
C GLY A 28 -10.01 3.59 -7.16
N ASN A 29 -10.94 4.31 -6.55
CA ASN A 29 -11.19 5.74 -6.81
C ASN A 29 -10.39 6.70 -5.89
N MET A 30 -9.66 6.15 -4.92
CA MET A 30 -8.84 6.95 -3.99
C MET A 30 -7.67 7.59 -4.73
N ILE A 31 -7.24 8.75 -4.25
CA ILE A 31 -5.95 9.29 -4.68
C ILE A 31 -4.82 8.40 -4.12
N VAL A 32 -3.68 8.36 -4.82
CA VAL A 32 -2.55 7.54 -4.36
C VAL A 32 -2.12 7.89 -2.93
N ALA A 33 -2.22 9.15 -2.51
CA ALA A 33 -1.89 9.55 -1.13
C ALA A 33 -2.78 8.86 -0.08
N GLU A 34 -4.10 8.77 -0.32
CA GLU A 34 -5.03 8.08 0.58
C GLU A 34 -4.79 6.56 0.57
N TYR A 35 -4.53 6.00 -0.61
CA TYR A 35 -4.18 4.60 -0.75
C TYR A 35 -2.89 4.26 0.01
N ALA A 36 -1.85 5.08 -0.10
CA ALA A 36 -0.59 4.90 0.61
C ALA A 36 -0.77 4.98 2.13
N ALA A 37 -1.54 5.95 2.64
CA ALA A 37 -1.83 6.05 4.06
C ALA A 37 -2.56 4.80 4.59
N LYS A 38 -3.56 4.30 3.84
CA LYS A 38 -4.23 3.03 4.17
C LYS A 38 -3.28 1.85 4.13
N PHE A 39 -2.44 1.76 3.11
CA PHE A 39 -1.45 0.69 2.96
C PHE A 39 -0.51 0.62 4.16
N GLU A 40 0.05 1.75 4.59
CA GLU A 40 0.93 1.80 5.77
C GLU A 40 0.18 1.45 7.06
N SER A 41 -1.04 1.97 7.25
CA SER A 41 -1.84 1.64 8.44
C SER A 41 -2.13 0.14 8.55
N LEU A 42 -2.37 -0.51 7.41
CA LEU A 42 -2.70 -1.93 7.32
C LEU A 42 -1.44 -2.81 7.32
N SER A 43 -0.32 -2.34 6.80
CA SER A 43 0.95 -3.08 6.81
C SER A 43 1.45 -3.33 8.23
N VAL A 44 1.13 -2.45 9.19
CA VAL A 44 1.43 -2.66 10.62
C VAL A 44 0.82 -3.96 11.16
N PHE A 45 -0.32 -4.41 10.63
CA PHE A 45 -0.97 -5.66 11.03
C PHE A 45 -0.34 -6.90 10.41
N SER A 46 0.54 -6.73 9.41
CA SER A 46 1.24 -7.81 8.74
C SER A 46 2.76 -7.68 8.98
N PRO A 47 3.31 -8.34 10.02
CA PRO A 47 4.73 -8.28 10.36
C PRO A 47 5.65 -8.66 9.20
N TYR A 48 5.13 -9.44 8.25
CA TYR A 48 5.82 -9.88 7.05
C TYR A 48 6.22 -8.73 6.11
N TYR A 49 5.57 -7.56 6.13
CA TYR A 49 5.88 -6.44 5.23
C TYR A 49 6.62 -5.27 5.90
N ASN A 50 7.03 -5.44 7.16
CA ASN A 50 7.68 -4.38 7.95
C ASN A 50 9.17 -4.66 8.20
N THR A 51 9.78 -5.60 7.45
CA THR A 51 11.22 -5.87 7.52
C THR A 51 11.91 -5.32 6.27
N ALA A 52 13.18 -4.91 6.39
CA ALA A 52 13.96 -4.42 5.24
C ALA A 52 14.11 -5.48 4.13
N GLU A 53 14.15 -6.76 4.51
CA GLU A 53 14.22 -7.91 3.61
C GLU A 53 12.96 -8.05 2.73
N THR A 54 11.83 -7.49 3.17
CA THR A 54 10.53 -7.60 2.50
C THR A 54 10.09 -6.28 1.88
N GLU A 55 10.97 -5.28 1.81
CA GLU A 55 10.70 -4.00 1.16
C GLU A 55 10.40 -4.18 -0.33
N TYR A 56 11.09 -5.12 -0.98
CA TYR A 56 10.80 -5.53 -2.35
C TYR A 56 9.35 -6.03 -2.48
N ASP A 57 8.95 -6.98 -1.64
CA ASP A 57 7.59 -7.55 -1.65
C ASP A 57 6.54 -6.50 -1.30
N LYS A 58 6.87 -5.55 -0.42
CA LYS A 58 6.04 -4.41 -0.07
C LYS A 58 5.80 -3.51 -1.29
N CYS A 59 6.85 -3.22 -2.07
CA CYS A 59 6.75 -2.45 -3.31
C CYS A 59 5.87 -3.17 -4.34
N VAL A 60 6.14 -4.45 -4.60
CA VAL A 60 5.34 -5.27 -5.52
C VAL A 60 3.88 -5.33 -5.09
N LYS A 61 3.62 -5.49 -3.79
CA LYS A 61 2.26 -5.48 -3.24
C LYS A 61 1.57 -4.14 -3.45
N PHE A 62 2.27 -3.03 -3.18
CA PHE A 62 1.75 -1.69 -3.42
C PHE A 62 1.40 -1.46 -4.90
N GLU A 63 2.33 -1.78 -5.81
CA GLU A 63 2.15 -1.70 -7.27
C GLU A 63 0.97 -2.53 -7.77
N SER A 64 0.75 -3.71 -7.18
CA SER A 64 -0.37 -4.59 -7.56
C SER A 64 -1.74 -3.97 -7.30
N GLY A 65 -1.85 -3.11 -6.28
CA GLY A 65 -3.11 -2.45 -5.89
C GLY A 65 -3.32 -1.09 -6.56
N LEU A 66 -2.33 -0.54 -7.27
CA LEU A 66 -2.47 0.72 -8.01
C LEU A 66 -3.48 0.59 -9.18
N ARG A 67 -4.14 1.70 -9.51
CA ARG A 67 -5.00 1.80 -10.70
C ARG A 67 -4.16 1.59 -11.96
N HIS A 68 -4.75 1.00 -13.00
CA HIS A 68 -4.05 0.60 -14.22
C HIS A 68 -3.21 1.72 -14.85
N GLU A 69 -3.73 2.95 -14.87
CA GLU A 69 -3.04 4.13 -15.41
C GLU A 69 -1.73 4.43 -14.67
N VAL A 70 -1.79 4.50 -13.33
CA VAL A 70 -0.62 4.75 -12.48
C VAL A 70 0.33 3.55 -12.54
N LYS A 71 -0.21 2.34 -12.45
CA LYS A 71 0.56 1.09 -12.52
C LYS A 71 1.35 0.97 -13.82
N HIS A 72 0.78 1.38 -14.95
CA HIS A 72 1.48 1.34 -16.23
C HIS A 72 2.71 2.26 -16.22
N LEU A 73 2.57 3.49 -15.71
CA LEU A 73 3.67 4.46 -15.64
C LEU A 73 4.76 4.03 -14.65
N ILE A 74 4.35 3.48 -13.51
CA ILE A 74 5.25 3.09 -12.42
C ILE A 74 5.93 1.75 -12.68
N GLY A 75 5.24 0.79 -13.29
CA GLY A 75 5.75 -0.56 -13.56
C GLY A 75 6.99 -0.58 -14.45
N PHE A 76 7.16 0.40 -15.36
CA PHE A 76 8.38 0.53 -16.17
C PHE A 76 9.61 1.03 -15.39
N SER A 77 9.40 1.65 -14.23
CA SER A 77 10.49 2.24 -13.46
C SER A 77 11.15 1.25 -12.49
N GLU A 78 10.59 0.05 -12.33
CA GLU A 78 11.09 -1.03 -11.44
C GLU A 78 11.56 -0.55 -10.06
N ILE A 79 10.82 0.37 -9.44
CA ILE A 79 11.25 1.04 -8.21
C ILE A 79 11.15 0.04 -7.05
N ARG A 80 12.26 -0.18 -6.35
CA ARG A 80 12.35 -1.10 -5.20
C ARG A 80 12.58 -0.39 -3.85
N ASP A 81 12.37 0.92 -3.83
CA ASP A 81 12.34 1.74 -2.62
C ASP A 81 10.91 2.25 -2.40
N PHE A 82 10.33 1.92 -1.24
CA PHE A 82 8.91 2.18 -1.02
C PHE A 82 8.58 3.69 -1.01
N SER A 83 9.46 4.51 -0.45
CA SER A 83 9.28 5.97 -0.38
C SER A 83 9.26 6.59 -1.78
N THR A 84 10.21 6.21 -2.63
CA THR A 84 10.32 6.67 -4.02
C THR A 84 9.13 6.20 -4.84
N LEU A 85 8.70 4.95 -4.65
CA LEU A 85 7.54 4.37 -5.31
C LEU A 85 6.27 5.16 -5.01
N VAL A 86 6.00 5.45 -3.72
CA VAL A 86 4.82 6.21 -3.30
C VAL A 86 4.86 7.63 -3.87
N ASN A 87 6.01 8.31 -3.78
CA ASN A 87 6.16 9.67 -4.29
C ASN A 87 5.93 9.76 -5.80
N LYS A 88 6.54 8.87 -6.59
CA LYS A 88 6.34 8.83 -8.04
C LYS A 88 4.90 8.45 -8.39
N SER A 89 4.32 7.48 -7.70
CA SER A 89 2.92 7.09 -7.91
C SER A 89 1.96 8.25 -7.65
N ARG A 90 2.23 9.07 -6.62
CA ARG A 90 1.44 10.27 -6.31
C ARG A 90 1.49 11.28 -7.45
N ILE A 91 2.69 11.60 -7.94
CA ILE A 91 2.87 12.53 -9.06
C ILE A 91 2.13 12.03 -10.31
N CYS A 92 2.24 10.74 -10.64
CA CYS A 92 1.55 10.16 -11.79
C CYS A 92 0.02 10.21 -11.68
N ASP A 93 -0.55 9.99 -10.48
CA ASP A 93 -2.00 10.07 -10.26
C ASP A 93 -2.50 11.51 -10.34
N GLU A 94 -1.75 12.48 -9.81
CA GLU A 94 -2.04 13.92 -9.94
C GLU A 94 -2.02 14.37 -11.41
N ASP A 95 -0.97 14.00 -12.17
CA ASP A 95 -0.84 14.31 -13.59
C ASP A 95 -1.95 13.68 -14.44
N GLY A 96 -2.33 12.44 -14.13
CA GLY A 96 -3.43 11.74 -14.80
C GLY A 96 -4.78 12.40 -14.57
N ARG A 97 -5.07 12.79 -13.31
CA ARG A 97 -6.32 13.46 -12.94
C ARG A 97 -6.40 14.88 -13.49
N ALA A 98 -5.28 15.62 -13.54
CA ALA A 98 -5.23 16.94 -14.15
C ALA A 98 -5.60 16.90 -15.64
N LYS A 99 -5.19 15.86 -16.37
CA LYS A 99 -5.52 15.66 -17.79
C LYS A 99 -6.98 15.25 -18.03
N SER A 100 -7.64 14.62 -17.06
CA SER A 100 -9.06 14.21 -17.15
C SER A 100 -10.06 15.34 -16.93
N ASN A 101 -9.61 16.49 -16.39
CA ASN A 101 -10.45 17.65 -16.09
C ASN A 101 -10.45 18.71 -17.22
N TYR A 102 -10.00 18.36 -18.41
CA TYR A 102 -10.00 19.23 -19.60
C TYR A 102 -10.71 18.57 -20.77
#